data_AF-A0A1V3WY97-F1
#
_entry.id   AF-A0A1V3WY97-F1
#
_cell.length_a   1.000
_cell.length_b   1.000
_cell.length_c   1.000
_cell.angle_alpha   90.00
_cell.angle_beta   90.00
_cell.angle_gamma   90.00
#
_symmetry.space_group_name_H-M   'P 1'
#
loop_
_entity.id
_entity.type
_entity.pdbx_description
1 polymer ?
#
loop_
_entity_poly.entity_id
_entity_poly.type
_entity_poly.pdbx_seq_one_letter_code
_entity_poly.pdbx_strand_id
1 'polypeptide(L)'
;MPLPGGESGEDVLDRYVPVLTELRMRYLDDATWDGDIVVVSHGAAIRLTSAVLAGVDGTFVLDNHLGNAECVVLAPITDGRWSCVQWGTLKPPFYPDLTQGPPTPVIDAVTSSTDPMG
;
A
#
# COMPACT_ATOMS: atom_id res chain seq x y z
N MET A 1 3.16 -18.66 -11.13
CA MET A 1 2.48 -18.48 -12.43
C MET A 1 1.27 -17.61 -12.19
N PRO A 2 1.10 -16.48 -12.91
CA PRO A 2 -0.11 -15.68 -12.80
C PRO A 2 -1.35 -16.52 -13.16
N LEU A 3 -2.49 -16.21 -12.54
CA LEU A 3 -3.76 -16.86 -12.85
C LEU A 3 -4.11 -16.55 -14.33
N PRO A 4 -4.39 -17.55 -15.18
CA PRO A 4 -4.78 -17.31 -16.57
C PRO A 4 -5.98 -16.36 -16.66
N GLY A 5 -5.81 -15.22 -17.34
CA GLY A 5 -6.85 -14.19 -17.48
C GLY A 5 -7.04 -13.27 -16.26
N GLY A 6 -6.20 -13.40 -15.22
CA GLY A 6 -6.20 -12.48 -14.08
C GLY A 6 -5.43 -11.19 -14.38
N GLU A 7 -5.87 -10.10 -13.76
CA GLU A 7 -5.17 -8.80 -13.75
C GLU A 7 -3.83 -8.96 -13.00
N SER A 8 -2.74 -8.45 -13.57
CA SER A 8 -1.44 -8.40 -12.89
C SER A 8 -1.38 -7.24 -11.90
N GLY A 9 -0.39 -7.23 -11.02
CA GLY A 9 -0.16 -6.09 -10.12
C GLY A 9 0.17 -4.80 -10.89
N GLU A 10 0.88 -4.91 -12.00
CA GLU A 10 1.20 -3.78 -12.88
C GLU A 10 -0.06 -3.21 -13.52
N ASP A 11 -0.95 -4.07 -14.04
CA ASP A 11 -2.24 -3.63 -14.61
C ASP A 11 -3.09 -2.87 -13.57
N VAL A 12 -3.10 -3.32 -12.31
CA VAL A 12 -3.78 -2.60 -11.21
C VAL A 12 -3.13 -1.22 -11.02
N LEU A 13 -1.81 -1.13 -10.94
CA LEU A 13 -1.10 0.12 -10.71
C LEU A 13 -1.33 1.12 -11.86
N ASP A 14 -1.27 0.66 -13.10
CA ASP A 14 -1.50 1.47 -14.31
C ASP A 14 -2.89 2.10 -14.33
N ARG A 15 -3.88 1.44 -13.71
CA ARG A 15 -5.25 1.96 -13.59
C ARG A 15 -5.45 2.84 -12.36
N TYR A 16 -4.84 2.51 -11.22
CA TYR A 16 -5.06 3.21 -9.94
C TYR A 16 -4.20 4.46 -9.77
N VAL A 17 -2.91 4.37 -10.06
CA VAL A 17 -1.96 5.45 -9.78
C VAL A 17 -2.34 6.74 -10.50
N PRO A 18 -2.69 6.75 -11.80
CA PRO A 18 -3.07 7.99 -12.47
C PRO A 18 -4.28 8.69 -11.85
N VAL A 19 -5.27 7.94 -11.37
CA VAL A 19 -6.46 8.48 -10.70
C VAL A 19 -6.08 9.16 -9.38
N LEU A 20 -5.24 8.52 -8.57
CA LEU A 20 -4.77 9.10 -7.30
C LEU A 20 -3.88 10.33 -7.54
N THR A 21 -3.05 10.30 -8.59
CA THR A 21 -2.23 11.44 -9.01
C THR A 21 -3.09 12.62 -9.44
N GLU A 22 -4.15 12.41 -10.23
CA GLU A 22 -5.08 13.46 -10.63
C GLU A 22 -5.80 14.07 -9.42
N LEU A 23 -6.31 13.22 -8.52
CA LEU A 23 -7.00 13.66 -7.30
C LEU A 23 -6.09 14.52 -6.41
N ARG A 24 -4.83 14.11 -6.26
CA ARG A 24 -3.85 14.89 -5.51
C ARG A 24 -3.62 16.26 -6.16
N MET A 25 -3.30 16.29 -7.45
CA MET A 25 -2.99 17.53 -8.15
C MET A 25 -4.17 18.52 -8.16
N ARG A 26 -5.41 18.01 -8.24
CA ARG A 26 -6.61 18.84 -8.30
C ARG A 26 -7.03 19.39 -6.94
N TYR A 27 -6.77 18.67 -5.86
CA TYR A 27 -7.31 19.00 -4.54
C TYR A 27 -6.22 19.12 -3.47
N LEU A 28 -5.44 18.06 -3.23
CA LEU A 28 -4.51 18.03 -2.09
C LEU A 28 -3.27 18.91 -2.26
N ASP A 29 -2.87 19.22 -3.49
CA ASP A 29 -1.80 20.19 -3.78
C ASP A 29 -2.35 21.64 -3.92
N ASP A 30 -3.66 21.84 -3.89
CA ASP A 30 -4.29 23.17 -3.86
C ASP A 30 -4.35 23.71 -2.43
N ALA A 31 -3.57 24.76 -2.15
CA ALA A 31 -3.52 25.36 -0.81
C ALA A 31 -4.84 25.99 -0.32
N THR A 32 -5.82 26.18 -1.22
CA THR A 32 -7.15 26.68 -0.87
C THR A 32 -8.13 25.58 -0.47
N TRP A 33 -7.77 24.31 -0.70
CA TRP A 33 -8.55 23.16 -0.31
C TRP A 33 -8.13 22.66 1.08
N ASP A 34 -9.10 22.39 1.95
CA ASP A 34 -8.89 22.01 3.35
C ASP A 34 -9.49 20.64 3.73
N GLY A 35 -9.95 19.86 2.75
CA GLY A 35 -10.61 18.57 2.95
C GLY A 35 -9.75 17.34 2.64
N ASP A 36 -10.22 16.18 3.09
CA ASP A 36 -9.66 14.88 2.73
C ASP A 36 -10.42 14.23 1.55
N ILE A 37 -9.75 13.30 0.86
CA ILE A 37 -10.36 12.48 -0.19
C ILE A 37 -10.50 11.04 0.30
N VAL A 38 -11.70 10.48 0.21
CA VAL A 38 -11.95 9.08 0.54
C VAL A 38 -12.13 8.28 -0.74
N VAL A 39 -11.30 7.26 -0.93
CA VAL A 39 -11.39 6.31 -2.07
C VAL A 39 -11.79 4.94 -1.54
N VAL A 40 -12.90 4.41 -2.05
CA VAL A 40 -13.38 3.06 -1.70
C VAL A 40 -13.00 2.10 -2.80
N SER A 41 -12.33 1.00 -2.41
CA SER A 41 -11.75 0.04 -3.35
C SER A 41 -11.65 -1.35 -2.68
N HIS A 42 -11.02 -2.29 -3.37
CA HIS A 42 -10.77 -3.64 -2.92
C HIS A 42 -9.46 -3.71 -2.11
N GLY A 43 -9.43 -4.55 -1.09
CA GLY A 43 -8.28 -4.63 -0.17
C GLY A 43 -6.94 -4.88 -0.86
N ALA A 44 -6.89 -5.75 -1.87
CA ALA A 44 -5.66 -6.02 -2.63
C ALA A 44 -5.14 -4.77 -3.37
N ALA A 45 -6.03 -4.02 -4.03
CA ALA A 45 -5.67 -2.80 -4.75
C ALA A 45 -5.23 -1.68 -3.79
N ILE A 46 -5.93 -1.52 -2.66
CA ILE A 46 -5.56 -0.55 -1.61
C ILE A 46 -4.16 -0.86 -1.08
N ARG A 47 -3.90 -2.12 -0.70
CA ARG A 47 -2.60 -2.53 -0.15
C ARG A 47 -1.47 -2.33 -1.16
N LEU A 48 -1.64 -2.82 -2.38
CA LEU A 48 -0.63 -2.73 -3.44
C LEU A 48 -0.31 -1.27 -3.77
N THR A 49 -1.33 -0.46 -4.06
CA THR A 49 -1.14 0.93 -4.49
C THR A 49 -0.54 1.77 -3.37
N SER A 50 -1.01 1.60 -2.13
CA SER A 50 -0.47 2.34 -0.98
C SER A 50 0.99 1.98 -0.70
N ALA A 51 1.35 0.70 -0.84
CA ALA A 51 2.72 0.24 -0.64
C ALA A 51 3.68 0.88 -1.65
N VAL A 52 3.29 0.91 -2.93
CA VAL A 52 4.07 1.53 -4.00
C VAL A 52 4.18 3.04 -3.81
N LEU A 53 3.07 3.73 -3.53
CA LEU A 53 3.06 5.19 -3.42
C LEU A 53 3.83 5.72 -2.20
N ALA A 54 3.78 5.00 -1.07
CA ALA A 54 4.37 5.44 0.19
C ALA A 54 5.65 4.69 0.58
N GLY A 55 6.13 3.75 -0.25
CA GLY A 55 7.32 2.96 0.02
C GLY A 55 7.18 2.09 1.28
N VAL A 56 6.00 1.51 1.51
CA VAL A 56 5.78 0.59 2.64
C VAL A 56 6.50 -0.73 2.36
N ASP A 57 7.12 -1.30 3.40
CA ASP A 57 7.82 -2.57 3.29
C ASP A 57 6.90 -3.69 2.79
N GLY A 58 7.38 -4.46 1.81
CA GLY A 58 6.59 -5.51 1.17
C GLY A 58 6.23 -6.66 2.13
N THR A 59 7.12 -7.00 3.06
CA THR A 59 6.86 -8.03 4.08
C THR A 59 5.78 -7.56 5.03
N PHE A 60 5.87 -6.32 5.51
CA PHE A 60 4.83 -5.70 6.33
C PHE A 60 3.45 -5.75 5.65
N VAL A 61 3.37 -5.44 4.35
CA VAL A 61 2.10 -5.45 3.59
C VAL A 61 1.47 -6.84 3.53
N LEU A 62 2.31 -7.88 3.40
CA LEU A 62 1.86 -9.27 3.35
C LEU A 62 1.37 -9.75 4.71
N ASP A 63 2.06 -9.38 5.78
CA ASP A 63 1.72 -9.79 7.15
C ASP A 63 0.51 -9.03 7.73
N ASN A 64 0.25 -7.82 7.24
CA ASN A 64 -0.78 -6.93 7.77
C ASN A 64 -1.91 -6.74 6.76
N HIS A 65 -2.81 -7.72 6.70
CA HIS A 65 -4.02 -7.61 5.90
C HIS A 65 -5.00 -6.56 6.49
N LEU A 66 -5.81 -5.96 5.60
CA LEU A 66 -6.89 -5.05 5.99
C LEU A 66 -8.19 -5.83 6.06
N GLY A 67 -8.88 -5.74 7.18
CA GLY A 67 -10.24 -6.20 7.35
C GLY A 67 -11.24 -5.36 6.56
N ASN A 68 -12.48 -5.83 6.48
CA ASN A 68 -13.55 -5.07 5.86
C ASN A 68 -13.77 -3.74 6.60
N ALA A 69 -13.93 -2.66 5.83
CA ALA A 69 -14.05 -1.28 6.31
C ALA A 69 -12.81 -0.71 7.04
N GLU A 70 -11.67 -1.41 7.05
CA GLU A 70 -10.40 -0.80 7.43
C GLU A 70 -9.82 0.03 6.28
N CYS A 71 -8.92 0.95 6.62
CA CYS A 71 -8.35 1.90 5.67
C CYS A 71 -6.83 2.02 5.79
N VAL A 72 -6.22 2.55 4.73
CA VAL A 72 -4.87 3.11 4.74
C VAL A 72 -5.01 4.61 4.56
N VAL A 73 -4.26 5.38 5.34
CA VAL A 73 -4.25 6.84 5.23
C VAL A 73 -2.90 7.27 4.67
N LEU A 74 -2.94 7.99 3.54
CA LEU A 74 -1.78 8.54 2.87
C LEU A 74 -1.80 10.07 2.97
N ALA A 75 -0.68 10.65 3.39
CA ALA A 75 -0.48 12.09 3.42
C ALA A 75 0.45 12.49 2.27
N PRO A 76 0.12 13.53 1.47
CA PRO A 76 1.05 14.06 0.48
C PRO A 76 2.27 14.67 1.17
N ILE A 77 3.46 14.36 0.66
CA ILE A 77 4.73 14.99 1.07
C ILE A 77 5.39 15.63 -0.15
N THR A 78 6.58 16.21 0.00
CA THR A 78 7.27 16.90 -1.09
C THR A 78 7.56 15.98 -2.28
N ASP A 79 7.74 16.59 -3.46
CA ASP A 79 8.20 15.93 -4.68
C ASP A 79 7.21 14.88 -5.22
N GLY A 80 5.90 15.09 -5.00
CA GLY A 80 4.86 14.19 -5.50
C GLY A 80 4.78 12.84 -4.77
N ARG A 81 5.54 12.66 -3.69
CA ARG A 81 5.58 11.42 -2.90
C ARG A 81 4.50 11.38 -1.82
N TRP A 82 4.23 10.20 -1.30
CA TRP A 82 3.27 9.98 -0.22
C TRP A 82 3.96 9.43 1.02
N SER A 83 3.37 9.73 2.18
CA SER A 83 3.71 9.08 3.44
C SER A 83 2.51 8.28 3.94
N CYS A 84 2.73 7.04 4.34
CA CYS A 84 1.70 6.23 4.98
C CYS A 84 1.66 6.57 6.47
N VAL A 85 0.54 7.14 6.93
CA VAL A 85 0.38 7.61 8.32
C VAL A 85 -0.55 6.70 9.14
N GLN A 86 -1.22 5.74 8.50
CA GLN A 86 -2.01 4.71 9.15
C GLN A 86 -2.21 3.50 8.23
N TRP A 87 -2.15 2.29 8.80
CA TRP A 87 -2.50 1.05 8.13
C TRP A 87 -3.42 0.22 9.01
N GLY A 88 -4.72 0.21 8.70
CA GLY A 88 -5.74 -0.34 9.61
C GLY A 88 -5.68 0.39 10.96
N THR A 89 -5.33 -0.35 12.02
CA THR A 89 -5.13 0.20 13.37
C THR A 89 -3.67 0.57 13.68
N LEU A 90 -2.74 0.24 12.79
CA LEU A 90 -1.30 0.42 12.98
C LEU A 90 -0.86 1.84 12.63
N LYS A 91 0.24 2.28 13.26
CA LYS A 91 0.87 3.59 13.07
C LYS A 91 2.33 3.42 12.65
N PRO A 92 2.91 4.40 11.92
CA PRO A 92 4.28 4.32 11.42
C PRO A 92 5.31 4.15 12.56
N PRO A 93 6.53 3.66 12.26
CA PRO A 93 7.10 3.49 10.91
C PRO A 93 6.64 2.23 10.18
N PHE A 94 6.46 2.33 8.87
CA PHE A 94 6.11 1.20 7.99
C PHE A 94 7.15 0.91 6.90
N TYR A 95 8.27 1.64 6.93
CA TYR A 95 9.41 1.40 6.07
C TYR A 95 10.38 0.44 6.75
N PRO A 96 11.22 -0.28 5.97
CA PRO A 96 12.23 -1.16 6.54
C PRO A 96 13.13 -0.37 7.49
N ASP A 97 13.45 -0.95 8.64
CA ASP A 97 14.47 -0.38 9.51
C ASP A 97 15.83 -0.53 8.80
N LEU A 98 16.31 0.56 8.20
CA LEU A 98 17.59 0.60 7.48
C LEU A 98 18.81 0.44 8.41
N THR A 99 18.61 0.40 9.74
CA THR A 99 19.65 0.08 10.72
C THR A 99 19.78 -1.42 10.97
N GLN A 100 18.75 -2.19 10.65
CA GLN A 100 18.84 -3.64 10.49
C GLN A 100 19.46 -3.86 9.10
N GLY A 101 20.54 -4.62 9.00
CA GLY A 101 21.20 -4.89 7.71
C GLY A 101 20.24 -5.49 6.66
N PRO A 102 20.65 -5.61 5.38
CA PRO A 102 19.76 -6.08 4.33
C PRO A 102 19.12 -7.42 4.70
N PRO A 103 17.80 -7.61 4.46
CA PRO A 103 17.11 -8.84 4.82
C PRO A 103 17.78 -10.02 4.14
N THR A 104 18.22 -11.01 4.92
CA THR A 104 18.75 -12.27 4.39
C THR A 104 17.64 -13.01 3.65
N PRO A 105 17.75 -13.23 2.34
CA PRO A 105 16.72 -13.96 1.63
C PRO A 105 16.83 -15.45 1.98
N VAL A 106 15.67 -16.10 2.09
CA VAL A 106 15.49 -17.57 2.05
C VAL A 106 15.75 -18.36 3.36
N ILE A 107 15.00 -18.12 4.45
CA ILE A 107 14.78 -19.18 5.48
C ILE A 107 13.31 -19.24 5.97
N ASP A 108 12.59 -18.11 6.09
CA ASP A 108 11.26 -18.11 6.73
C ASP A 108 10.08 -18.56 5.85
N ALA A 109 10.27 -18.68 4.53
CA ALA A 109 9.20 -19.16 3.63
C ALA A 109 8.95 -20.68 3.70
N VAL A 110 9.74 -21.44 4.47
CA VAL A 110 9.67 -22.92 4.53
C VAL A 110 8.85 -23.45 5.72
N THR A 111 8.45 -22.61 6.69
CA THR A 111 7.74 -23.10 7.90
C THR A 111 6.26 -22.76 7.97
N SER A 112 5.74 -21.86 7.12
CA SER A 112 4.31 -21.52 7.10
C SER A 112 3.58 -22.20 5.94
N SER A 113 3.56 -23.54 5.95
CA SER A 113 2.54 -24.29 5.21
C SER A 113 1.36 -24.54 6.14
N THR A 114 0.51 -23.54 6.32
CA THR A 114 -0.85 -23.79 6.77
C THR A 114 -1.76 -23.04 5.81
N ASP A 115 -2.44 -23.82 4.98
CA ASP A 115 -3.51 -23.36 4.11
C ASP A 115 -4.60 -22.71 4.99
N PRO A 116 -4.85 -21.39 4.89
CA PRO A 116 -5.85 -20.73 5.72
C PRO A 116 -7.28 -20.89 5.15
N MET A 117 -7.47 -21.68 4.10
CA MET A 117 -8.77 -21.94 3.49
C MET A 117 -9.17 -23.42 3.63
N GLY A 118 -9.31 -23.87 4.88
CA GLY A 118 -9.98 -25.11 5.27
C GLY A 118 -10.80 -24.91 6.54
#